data_AF-G2I1A5-F1
#
_entry.id   AF-G2I1A5-F1
#
_cell.length_a   1.000
_cell.length_b   1.000
_cell.length_c   1.000
_cell.angle_alpha   90.00
_cell.angle_beta   90.00
_cell.angle_gamma   90.00
#
_symmetry.space_group_name_H-M   'P 1'
#
loop_
_entity.id
_entity.type
_entity.pdbx_description
1 polymer ?
#
loop_
_entity_poly.entity_id
_entity_poly.type
_entity_poly.pdbx_seq_one_letter_code
_entity_poly.pdbx_strand_id
1 'polypeptide(L)'
;MLEDKKNQLPKSAAFTLTLADSCFIQTQRLCQWCGQAPSLEEEMAISNIALDTLSYARYLYQETINRVELPETPDTLVFKRDARQYRNFRFIELPQYSFADLVLRNLIFSSFLQNMFQRNKIADEKFYSFSEKAIVEIQYHVDHAHNWIRRLSVGTAIAKQRIQSALDIVWPHTRELSLFSEEFDVTDHLQSQTRCSWHHRATDLLREVGLALPSLPDRYRCGYDGYHTEHLGRLISETQSVYREFPGGIW
;
A
#
# COMPACT_ATOMS: atom_id res chain seq x y z
N MET A 1 17.53 -17.81 -7.54
CA MET A 1 16.62 -18.91 -7.13
C MET A 1 15.15 -18.44 -7.00
N LEU A 2 14.71 -17.51 -7.88
CA LEU A 2 13.31 -17.11 -8.06
C LEU A 2 12.95 -17.03 -9.57
N GLU A 3 13.86 -17.44 -10.48
CA GLU A 3 13.69 -17.31 -11.93
C GLU A 3 12.82 -18.42 -12.55
N ASP A 4 12.70 -19.60 -11.91
CA ASP A 4 12.04 -20.78 -12.50
C ASP A 4 10.67 -21.16 -11.89
N LYS A 5 10.11 -20.35 -11.00
CA LYS A 5 8.72 -20.52 -10.50
C LYS A 5 7.85 -19.31 -10.81
N LYS A 6 7.81 -18.90 -12.09
CA LYS A 6 6.70 -18.07 -12.58
C LYS A 6 5.39 -18.83 -12.31
N ASN A 7 4.64 -18.37 -11.31
CA ASN A 7 3.32 -18.86 -10.88
C ASN A 7 3.28 -20.18 -10.12
N GLN A 8 3.52 -20.14 -8.81
CA GLN A 8 2.57 -20.66 -7.81
C GLN A 8 3.12 -20.43 -6.40
N LEU A 9 3.20 -19.16 -5.96
CA LEU A 9 3.08 -18.93 -4.53
C LEU A 9 1.66 -19.41 -4.13
N PRO A 10 1.50 -20.16 -3.03
CA PRO A 10 0.18 -20.39 -2.45
C PRO A 10 -0.57 -19.07 -2.35
N LYS A 11 -1.88 -19.05 -2.62
CA LYS A 11 -2.68 -17.81 -2.60
C LYS A 11 -2.47 -17.01 -1.32
N SER A 12 -2.36 -17.68 -0.17
CA SER A 12 -2.09 -17.05 1.13
C SER A 12 -0.73 -16.34 1.18
N ALA A 13 0.33 -16.91 0.60
CA ALA A 13 1.65 -16.29 0.54
C ALA A 13 1.70 -15.15 -0.50
N ALA A 14 1.02 -15.32 -1.64
CA ALA A 14 0.90 -14.25 -2.63
C ALA A 14 0.13 -13.05 -2.07
N PHE A 15 -0.91 -13.29 -1.26
CA PHE A 15 -1.64 -12.27 -0.53
C PHE A 15 -0.74 -11.49 0.43
N THR A 16 -0.04 -12.19 1.35
CA THR A 16 0.85 -11.51 2.32
C THR A 16 1.99 -10.78 1.62
N LEU A 17 2.56 -11.35 0.56
CA LEU A 17 3.65 -10.71 -0.19
C LEU A 17 3.18 -9.43 -0.90
N THR A 18 1.98 -9.44 -1.48
CA THR A 18 1.40 -8.28 -2.15
C THR A 18 1.17 -7.13 -1.17
N LEU A 19 0.63 -7.43 0.01
CA LEU A 19 0.47 -6.44 1.07
C LEU A 19 1.82 -5.97 1.61
N ALA A 20 2.79 -6.88 1.80
CA ALA A 20 4.13 -6.54 2.27
C ALA A 20 4.84 -5.56 1.33
N ASP A 21 4.84 -5.88 0.03
CA ASP A 21 5.41 -5.03 -1.02
C ASP A 21 4.72 -3.67 -1.06
N SER A 22 3.40 -3.66 -0.98
CA SER A 22 2.61 -2.43 -0.98
C SER A 22 2.95 -1.54 0.23
N CYS A 23 3.05 -2.12 1.43
CA CYS A 23 3.46 -1.40 2.63
C CYS A 23 4.91 -0.89 2.50
N PHE A 24 5.83 -1.73 2.03
CA PHE A 24 7.23 -1.34 1.87
C PHE A 24 7.41 -0.18 0.90
N ILE A 25 6.79 -0.26 -0.28
CA ILE A 25 6.85 0.81 -1.29
C ILE A 25 6.16 2.08 -0.79
N GLN A 26 5.05 1.96 -0.05
CA GLN A 26 4.41 3.11 0.60
C GLN A 26 5.37 3.76 1.62
N THR A 27 6.06 2.99 2.46
CA THR A 27 7.09 3.51 3.38
C THR A 27 8.16 4.29 2.62
N GLN A 28 8.71 3.73 1.53
CA GLN A 28 9.74 4.43 0.74
C GLN A 28 9.22 5.78 0.21
N ARG A 29 7.97 5.84 -0.24
CA ARG A 29 7.34 7.08 -0.70
C ARG A 29 7.11 8.08 0.44
N LEU A 30 6.70 7.62 1.62
CA LEU A 30 6.57 8.49 2.79
C LEU A 30 7.93 9.04 3.25
N CYS A 31 9.00 8.22 3.22
CA CYS A 31 10.34 8.66 3.59
C CYS A 31 10.91 9.75 2.65
N GLN A 32 10.44 9.84 1.40
CA GLN A 32 10.83 10.93 0.48
C GLN A 32 10.36 12.31 0.95
N TRP A 33 9.39 12.36 1.87
CA TRP A 33 8.91 13.61 2.47
C TRP A 33 9.73 14.08 3.65
N CYS A 34 10.76 13.33 4.05
CA CYS A 34 11.65 13.72 5.14
C CYS A 34 12.30 15.08 4.83
N GLY A 35 12.00 16.10 5.64
CA GLY A 35 12.45 17.48 5.45
C GLY A 35 11.70 18.27 4.37
N GLN A 36 10.61 17.73 3.82
CA GLN A 36 9.78 18.36 2.78
C GLN A 36 8.32 18.55 3.21
N ALA A 37 7.94 18.07 4.40
CA ALA A 37 6.59 18.24 4.92
C ALA A 37 6.22 19.73 5.08
N PRO A 38 4.94 20.10 4.93
CA PRO A 38 4.51 21.50 4.99
C PRO A 38 4.67 22.14 6.38
N SER A 39 4.83 21.34 7.43
CA SER A 39 5.14 21.79 8.79
C SER A 39 5.87 20.69 9.58
N LEU A 40 6.44 21.05 10.74
CA LEU A 40 7.12 20.10 11.62
C LEU A 40 6.16 19.07 12.21
N GLU A 41 4.91 19.45 12.47
CA GLU A 41 3.88 18.52 12.94
C GLU A 41 3.57 17.46 11.89
N GLU A 42 3.52 17.86 10.61
CA GLU A 42 3.32 16.92 9.50
C GLU A 42 4.55 16.06 9.25
N GLU A 43 5.75 16.60 9.45
CA GLU A 43 7.00 15.84 9.41
C GLU A 43 6.97 14.67 10.41
N MET A 44 6.54 14.95 11.64
CA MET A 44 6.38 13.94 12.69
C MET A 44 5.27 12.94 12.36
N ALA A 45 4.12 13.42 11.87
CA ALA A 45 3.00 12.57 11.50
C ALA A 45 3.36 11.59 10.36
N ILE A 46 3.96 12.10 9.28
CA ILE A 46 4.38 11.29 8.12
C ILE A 46 5.45 10.28 8.54
N SER A 47 6.42 10.69 9.35
CA SER A 47 7.47 9.80 9.85
C SER A 47 6.89 8.66 10.70
N ASN A 48 5.91 8.96 11.58
CA ASN A 48 5.23 7.92 12.37
C ASN A 48 4.44 6.97 11.46
N ILE A 49 3.66 7.48 10.51
CA ILE A 49 2.93 6.67 9.54
C ILE A 49 3.90 5.77 8.74
N ALA A 50 5.07 6.29 8.35
CA ALA A 50 6.09 5.53 7.63
C ALA A 50 6.66 4.37 8.46
N LEU A 51 6.95 4.62 9.76
CA LEU A 51 7.47 3.62 10.70
C LEU A 51 6.45 2.51 10.98
N ASP A 52 5.19 2.87 11.18
CA ASP A 52 4.10 1.91 11.35
C ASP A 52 3.97 1.04 10.09
N THR A 53 3.90 1.68 8.92
CA THR A 53 3.76 1.00 7.64
C THR A 53 4.96 0.07 7.35
N LEU A 54 6.17 0.47 7.75
CA LEU A 54 7.37 -0.39 7.63
C LEU A 54 7.27 -1.61 8.54
N SER A 55 6.73 -1.43 9.74
CA SER A 55 6.48 -2.53 10.68
C SER A 55 5.47 -3.52 10.11
N TYR A 56 4.45 -3.03 9.39
CA TYR A 56 3.51 -3.87 8.65
C TYR A 56 4.19 -4.66 7.53
N ALA A 57 5.02 -3.99 6.73
CA ALA A 57 5.79 -4.64 5.67
C ALA A 57 6.66 -5.78 6.23
N ARG A 58 7.44 -5.50 7.29
CA ARG A 58 8.33 -6.48 7.92
C ARG A 58 7.58 -7.70 8.43
N TYR A 59 6.46 -7.47 9.12
CA TYR A 59 5.60 -8.56 9.60
C TYR A 59 5.05 -9.39 8.43
N LEU A 60 4.49 -8.74 7.42
CA LEU A 60 3.89 -9.40 6.26
C LEU A 60 4.93 -10.17 5.41
N TYR A 61 6.17 -9.70 5.33
CA TYR A 61 7.27 -10.45 4.71
C TYR A 61 7.60 -11.71 5.52
N GLN A 62 7.72 -11.61 6.84
CA GLN A 62 7.95 -12.78 7.70
C GLN A 62 6.81 -13.79 7.56
N GLU A 63 5.58 -13.30 7.52
CA GLU A 63 4.37 -14.11 7.31
C GLU A 63 4.33 -14.78 5.93
N THR A 64 4.87 -14.12 4.90
CA THR A 64 5.05 -14.75 3.59
C THR A 64 6.04 -15.90 3.70
N ILE A 65 7.21 -15.68 4.29
CA ILE A 65 8.25 -16.70 4.48
C ILE A 65 7.70 -17.91 5.23
N ASN A 66 6.97 -17.69 6.32
CA ASN A 66 6.35 -18.73 7.13
C ASN A 66 5.38 -19.60 6.31
N ARG A 67 4.65 -19.02 5.35
CA ARG A 67 3.64 -19.74 4.52
C ARG A 67 4.23 -20.59 3.41
N VAL A 68 5.46 -20.32 2.99
CA VAL A 68 6.14 -21.05 1.91
C VAL A 68 7.41 -21.77 2.37
N GLU A 69 7.71 -21.72 3.67
CA GLU A 69 8.89 -22.32 4.29
C GLU A 69 10.18 -21.98 3.55
N LEU A 70 10.28 -20.73 3.05
CA LEU A 70 11.46 -20.29 2.31
C LEU A 70 12.65 -20.15 3.28
N PRO A 71 13.88 -20.50 2.87
CA PRO A 71 15.10 -20.20 3.64
C PRO A 71 15.49 -18.71 3.55
N GLU A 72 14.51 -17.84 3.35
CA GLU A 72 14.65 -16.42 3.07
C GLU A 72 14.41 -15.58 4.31
N THR A 73 14.90 -14.34 4.30
CA THR A 73 14.62 -13.33 5.33
C THR A 73 13.78 -12.21 4.72
N PRO A 74 13.11 -11.37 5.53
CA PRO A 74 12.45 -10.17 5.01
C PRO A 74 13.38 -9.32 4.12
N ASP A 75 14.66 -9.22 4.49
CA ASP A 75 15.66 -8.50 3.70
C ASP A 75 15.93 -9.16 2.34
N THR A 76 15.96 -10.49 2.23
CA THR A 76 16.14 -11.12 0.91
C THR A 76 14.96 -10.84 -0.01
N LEU A 77 13.74 -10.86 0.54
CA LEU A 77 12.54 -10.49 -0.22
C LEU A 77 12.59 -9.02 -0.66
N VAL A 78 13.09 -8.10 0.16
CA VAL A 78 13.18 -6.69 -0.24
C VAL A 78 14.32 -6.47 -1.23
N PHE A 79 15.53 -6.93 -0.94
CA PHE A 79 16.73 -6.43 -1.61
C PHE A 79 17.20 -7.25 -2.81
N LYS A 80 16.79 -8.53 -2.91
CA LYS A 80 17.21 -9.44 -3.99
C LYS A 80 16.20 -9.58 -5.13
N ARG A 81 14.98 -9.05 -4.98
CA ARG A 81 13.96 -9.10 -6.04
C ARG A 81 14.11 -7.95 -7.03
N ASP A 82 13.89 -8.25 -8.30
CA ASP A 82 13.74 -7.24 -9.36
C ASP A 82 12.31 -6.69 -9.41
N ALA A 83 12.08 -5.67 -10.25
CA ALA A 83 10.77 -5.04 -10.38
C ALA A 83 9.68 -6.03 -10.82
N ARG A 84 9.98 -7.04 -11.65
CA ARG A 84 8.99 -8.03 -12.11
C ARG A 84 8.56 -8.98 -10.99
N GLN A 85 9.39 -9.15 -9.97
CA GLN A 85 9.12 -10.00 -8.82
C GLN A 85 8.43 -9.26 -7.66
N TYR A 86 8.42 -7.94 -7.68
CA TYR A 86 7.59 -7.13 -6.79
C TYR A 86 6.11 -7.28 -7.15
N ARG A 87 5.26 -7.20 -6.13
CA ARG A 87 3.81 -7.38 -6.23
C ARG A 87 3.02 -6.21 -5.66
N ASN A 88 3.64 -5.06 -5.38
CA ASN A 88 2.92 -3.89 -4.86
C ASN A 88 1.81 -3.42 -5.81
N PHE A 89 0.82 -2.72 -5.27
CA PHE A 89 -0.16 -1.99 -6.08
C PHE A 89 0.52 -0.83 -6.83
N ARG A 90 0.12 -0.63 -8.09
CA ARG A 90 0.69 0.36 -9.01
C ARG A 90 0.43 1.80 -8.59
N PHE A 91 -0.66 2.09 -7.90
CA PHE A 91 -0.91 3.45 -7.43
C PHE A 91 0.08 3.88 -6.33
N ILE A 92 0.64 2.90 -5.60
CA ILE A 92 1.54 3.16 -4.47
C ILE A 92 2.92 3.60 -4.95
N GLU A 93 3.40 3.02 -6.05
CA GLU A 93 4.70 3.33 -6.63
C GLU A 93 4.73 4.64 -7.42
N LEU A 94 3.59 5.31 -7.66
CA LEU A 94 3.58 6.60 -8.37
C LEU A 94 4.40 7.65 -7.60
N PRO A 95 5.04 8.61 -8.26
CA PRO A 95 5.66 9.76 -7.57
C PRO A 95 4.60 10.58 -6.80
N GLN A 96 5.03 11.29 -5.76
CA GLN A 96 4.20 12.24 -5.01
C GLN A 96 4.76 13.64 -5.28
N TYR A 97 4.08 14.43 -6.12
CA TYR A 97 4.57 15.75 -6.53
C TYR A 97 4.07 16.88 -5.62
N SER A 98 3.06 16.59 -4.81
CA SER A 98 2.43 17.51 -3.90
C SER A 98 1.94 16.79 -2.65
N PHE A 99 1.71 17.55 -1.59
CA PHE A 99 1.19 17.01 -0.35
C PHE A 99 -0.21 16.39 -0.53
N ALA A 100 -0.98 16.87 -1.53
CA ALA A 100 -2.26 16.29 -1.92
C ALA A 100 -2.11 14.85 -2.43
N ASP A 101 -1.05 14.54 -3.18
CA ASP A 101 -0.76 13.18 -3.65
C ASP A 101 -0.46 12.23 -2.48
N LEU A 102 0.29 12.72 -1.49
CA LEU A 102 0.63 11.95 -0.29
C LEU A 102 -0.63 11.62 0.51
N VAL A 103 -1.43 12.63 0.89
CA VAL A 103 -2.59 12.40 1.77
C VAL A 103 -3.66 11.60 1.06
N LEU A 104 -3.86 11.78 -0.25
CA LEU A 104 -4.82 10.98 -0.99
C LEU A 104 -4.43 9.51 -1.06
N ARG A 105 -3.17 9.24 -1.40
CA ARG A 105 -2.67 7.87 -1.45
C ARG A 105 -2.74 7.20 -0.09
N ASN A 106 -2.37 7.93 0.96
CA ASN A 106 -2.44 7.42 2.32
C ASN A 106 -3.89 7.09 2.70
N LEU A 107 -4.86 7.95 2.38
CA LEU A 107 -6.27 7.65 2.65
C LEU A 107 -6.72 6.37 1.95
N ILE A 108 -6.47 6.26 0.64
CA ILE A 108 -6.90 5.10 -0.16
C ILE A 108 -6.25 3.83 0.36
N PHE A 109 -4.93 3.84 0.55
CA PHE A 109 -4.19 2.65 0.96
C PHE A 109 -4.48 2.24 2.40
N SER A 110 -4.51 3.18 3.36
CA SER A 110 -4.82 2.86 4.76
C SER A 110 -6.27 2.38 4.90
N SER A 111 -7.23 2.94 4.17
CA SER A 111 -8.62 2.45 4.17
C SER A 111 -8.72 1.01 3.65
N PHE A 112 -7.96 0.69 2.60
CA PHE A 112 -7.87 -0.66 2.06
C PHE A 112 -7.17 -1.63 3.03
N LEU A 113 -6.02 -1.24 3.59
CA LEU A 113 -5.23 -2.07 4.50
C LEU A 113 -6.02 -2.38 5.78
N GLN A 114 -6.71 -1.40 6.33
CA GLN A 114 -7.58 -1.60 7.49
C GLN A 114 -8.64 -2.67 7.21
N ASN A 115 -9.25 -2.61 6.03
CA ASN A 115 -10.26 -3.57 5.62
C ASN A 115 -9.69 -4.98 5.49
N MET A 116 -8.51 -5.10 4.87
CA MET A 116 -7.81 -6.37 4.72
C MET A 116 -7.47 -6.99 6.08
N PHE A 117 -6.96 -6.19 7.02
CA PHE A 117 -6.62 -6.67 8.35
C PHE A 117 -7.87 -7.04 9.16
N GLN A 118 -8.95 -6.28 9.05
CA GLN A 118 -10.23 -6.57 9.72
C GLN A 118 -10.84 -7.89 9.24
N ARG A 119 -10.85 -8.16 7.93
CA ARG A 119 -11.43 -9.40 7.37
C ARG A 119 -10.59 -10.62 7.70
N ASN A 120 -9.27 -10.50 7.58
CA ASN A 120 -8.36 -11.62 7.75
C ASN A 120 -8.01 -11.91 9.22
N LYS A 121 -8.46 -11.04 10.15
CA LYS A 121 -8.43 -11.29 11.59
C LYS A 121 -9.02 -12.66 11.96
N ILE A 122 -10.03 -13.14 11.23
CA ILE A 122 -10.76 -14.38 11.55
C ILE A 122 -10.01 -15.65 11.10
N ALA A 123 -9.02 -15.55 10.21
CA ALA A 123 -8.45 -16.71 9.51
C ALA A 123 -7.19 -17.32 10.16
N ASP A 124 -6.46 -16.58 11.00
CA ASP A 124 -5.16 -17.00 11.55
C ASP A 124 -4.89 -16.32 12.89
N GLU A 125 -4.70 -17.10 13.96
CA GLU A 125 -4.50 -16.61 15.34
C GLU A 125 -3.24 -15.75 15.50
N LYS A 126 -2.17 -16.03 14.76
CA LYS A 126 -0.95 -15.21 14.79
C LYS A 126 -1.16 -13.89 14.05
N PHE A 127 -1.87 -13.94 12.92
CA PHE A 127 -2.27 -12.76 12.16
C PHE A 127 -3.25 -11.88 12.93
N TYR A 128 -4.12 -12.48 13.74
CA TYR A 128 -5.10 -11.81 14.59
C TYR A 128 -4.42 -10.83 15.55
N SER A 129 -3.45 -11.29 16.36
CA SER A 129 -2.83 -10.46 17.42
C SER A 129 -2.13 -9.23 16.85
N PHE A 130 -1.41 -9.40 15.73
CA PHE A 130 -0.79 -8.30 15.02
C PHE A 130 -1.83 -7.33 14.44
N SER A 131 -2.85 -7.87 13.78
CA SER A 131 -3.91 -7.08 13.14
C SER A 131 -4.68 -6.22 14.14
N GLU A 132 -4.90 -6.67 15.38
CA GLU A 132 -5.56 -5.86 16.42
C GLU A 132 -4.82 -4.58 16.72
N LYS A 133 -3.49 -4.65 16.88
CA LYS A 133 -2.66 -3.48 17.11
C LYS A 133 -2.62 -2.59 15.86
N ALA A 134 -2.35 -3.19 14.70
CA ALA A 134 -2.20 -2.46 13.45
C ALA A 134 -3.48 -1.73 13.04
N ILE A 135 -4.68 -2.27 13.29
CA ILE A 135 -5.95 -1.60 12.93
C ILE A 135 -6.11 -0.26 13.67
N VAL A 136 -5.63 -0.15 14.92
CA VAL A 136 -5.69 1.10 15.70
C VAL A 136 -4.77 2.16 15.10
N GLU A 137 -3.55 1.78 14.75
CA GLU A 137 -2.56 2.64 14.08
C GLU A 137 -3.04 3.04 12.67
N ILE A 138 -3.56 2.09 11.88
CA ILE A 138 -4.13 2.37 10.55
C ILE A 138 -5.34 3.31 10.66
N GLN A 139 -6.16 3.21 11.70
CA GLN A 139 -7.27 4.14 11.93
C GLN A 139 -6.74 5.58 12.07
N TYR A 140 -5.64 5.78 12.80
CA TYR A 140 -4.96 7.07 12.86
C TYR A 140 -4.49 7.55 11.49
N HIS A 141 -3.94 6.66 10.65
CA HIS A 141 -3.51 7.01 9.27
C HIS A 141 -4.69 7.49 8.41
N VAL A 142 -5.83 6.80 8.50
CA VAL A 142 -7.08 7.17 7.81
C VAL A 142 -7.58 8.53 8.28
N ASP A 143 -7.64 8.76 9.59
CA ASP A 143 -8.15 10.00 10.16
C ASP A 143 -7.24 11.20 9.84
N HIS A 144 -5.92 11.02 9.92
CA HIS A 144 -4.94 12.02 9.50
C HIS A 144 -5.13 12.43 8.04
N ALA A 145 -5.17 11.44 7.14
CA ALA A 145 -5.32 11.67 5.71
C ALA A 145 -6.68 12.31 5.37
N HIS A 146 -7.76 11.84 6.00
CA HIS A 146 -9.10 12.37 5.78
C HIS A 146 -9.21 13.83 6.24
N ASN A 147 -8.66 14.16 7.42
CA ASN A 147 -8.64 15.53 7.92
C ASN A 147 -7.94 16.49 6.96
N TRP A 148 -6.84 16.06 6.34
CA TRP A 148 -6.15 16.84 5.33
C TRP A 148 -6.92 16.97 4.03
N ILE A 149 -7.50 15.88 3.53
CA ILE A 149 -8.35 15.94 2.33
C ILE A 149 -9.50 16.91 2.53
N ARG A 150 -10.15 16.92 3.70
CA ARG A 150 -11.20 17.88 4.02
C ARG A 150 -10.67 19.32 3.96
N ARG A 151 -9.53 19.60 4.61
CA ARG A 151 -8.89 20.93 4.59
C ARG A 151 -8.54 21.39 3.16
N LEU A 152 -7.99 20.50 2.34
CA LEU A 152 -7.62 20.81 0.96
C LEU A 152 -8.85 21.06 0.08
N SER A 153 -9.94 20.33 0.32
CA SER A 153 -11.15 20.39 -0.50
C SER A 153 -12.02 21.62 -0.24
N VAL A 154 -12.01 22.15 0.99
CA VAL A 154 -12.68 23.42 1.35
C VAL A 154 -11.73 24.62 1.40
N GLY A 155 -10.46 24.41 1.03
CA GLY A 155 -9.43 25.44 1.02
C GLY A 155 -9.52 26.37 -0.20
N THR A 156 -8.37 26.74 -0.74
CA THR A 156 -8.31 27.59 -1.94
C THR A 156 -8.69 26.83 -3.21
N ALA A 157 -9.05 27.55 -4.28
CA ALA A 157 -9.28 26.94 -5.59
C ALA A 157 -8.08 26.11 -6.08
N ILE A 158 -6.85 26.57 -5.79
CA ILE A 158 -5.60 25.86 -6.11
C ILE A 158 -5.50 24.55 -5.30
N ALA A 159 -5.81 24.59 -4.00
CA ALA A 159 -5.77 23.38 -3.16
C ALA A 159 -6.79 22.34 -3.65
N LYS A 160 -8.01 22.78 -3.96
CA LYS A 160 -9.07 21.93 -4.51
C LYS A 160 -8.67 21.31 -5.86
N GLN A 161 -8.09 22.12 -6.75
CA GLN A 161 -7.60 21.64 -8.04
C GLN A 161 -6.49 20.59 -7.85
N ARG A 162 -5.53 20.82 -6.95
CA ARG A 162 -4.44 19.88 -6.68
C ARG A 162 -4.94 18.52 -6.18
N ILE A 163 -5.87 18.50 -5.21
CA ILE A 163 -6.40 17.22 -4.70
C ILE A 163 -7.25 16.50 -5.75
N GLN A 164 -8.01 17.23 -6.57
CA GLN A 164 -8.74 16.61 -7.69
C GLN A 164 -7.78 16.06 -8.74
N SER A 165 -6.71 16.79 -9.11
CA SER A 165 -5.70 16.28 -10.05
C SER A 165 -4.96 15.05 -9.52
N ALA A 166 -4.63 15.04 -8.22
CA ALA A 166 -4.07 13.85 -7.58
C ALA A 166 -5.02 12.65 -7.69
N LEU A 167 -6.32 12.88 -7.49
CA LEU A 167 -7.36 11.87 -7.63
C LEU A 167 -7.53 11.39 -9.06
N ASP A 168 -7.52 12.30 -10.04
CA ASP A 168 -7.61 11.96 -11.46
C ASP A 168 -6.47 11.03 -11.91
N ILE A 169 -5.28 11.19 -11.32
CA ILE A 169 -4.11 10.35 -11.58
C ILE A 169 -4.19 9.02 -10.84
N VAL A 170 -4.47 9.03 -9.53
CA VAL A 170 -4.39 7.85 -8.67
C VAL A 170 -5.59 6.92 -8.85
N TRP A 171 -6.79 7.47 -9.02
CA TRP A 171 -8.04 6.71 -8.99
C TRP A 171 -8.14 5.60 -10.04
N PRO A 172 -7.76 5.80 -11.32
CA PRO A 172 -7.81 4.73 -12.32
C PRO A 172 -7.01 3.48 -11.93
N HIS A 173 -5.96 3.65 -11.10
CA HIS A 173 -5.13 2.56 -10.63
C HIS A 173 -5.76 1.76 -9.48
N THR A 174 -6.74 2.31 -8.75
CA THR A 174 -7.36 1.64 -7.60
C THR A 174 -8.24 0.46 -8.00
N ARG A 175 -8.52 0.28 -9.30
CA ARG A 175 -9.21 -0.91 -9.82
C ARG A 175 -8.55 -2.21 -9.36
N GLU A 176 -7.22 -2.23 -9.24
CA GLU A 176 -6.48 -3.41 -8.80
C GLU A 176 -6.79 -3.83 -7.35
N LEU A 177 -7.21 -2.89 -6.50
CA LEU A 177 -7.59 -3.19 -5.12
C LEU A 177 -8.87 -4.04 -5.08
N SER A 178 -9.83 -3.76 -5.96
CA SER A 178 -11.06 -4.55 -6.09
C SER A 178 -10.76 -5.94 -6.66
N LEU A 179 -9.93 -6.01 -7.72
CA LEU A 179 -9.51 -7.29 -8.32
C LEU A 179 -8.75 -8.16 -7.31
N PHE A 180 -7.83 -7.56 -6.55
CA PHE A 180 -7.10 -8.27 -5.50
C PHE A 180 -8.03 -8.78 -4.40
N SER A 181 -9.00 -7.95 -3.97
CA SER A 181 -10.01 -8.37 -3.00
C SER A 181 -10.83 -9.56 -3.51
N GLU A 182 -11.17 -9.62 -4.80
CA GLU A 182 -11.91 -10.74 -5.39
C GLU A 182 -11.08 -12.02 -5.51
N GLU A 183 -9.80 -11.89 -5.84
CA GLU A 183 -8.91 -13.02 -6.10
C GLU A 183 -8.39 -13.69 -4.80
N PHE A 184 -8.12 -12.88 -3.78
CA PHE A 184 -7.43 -13.29 -2.56
C PHE A 184 -8.29 -13.22 -1.28
N ASP A 185 -9.60 -12.96 -1.35
CA ASP A 185 -10.48 -13.13 -0.18
C ASP A 185 -10.48 -14.61 0.25
N VAL A 186 -10.00 -14.88 1.47
CA VAL A 186 -9.79 -16.23 1.99
C VAL A 186 -10.98 -16.74 2.81
N THR A 187 -12.03 -15.93 2.98
CA THR A 187 -13.26 -16.35 3.66
C THR A 187 -14.20 -17.04 2.66
N ASP A 188 -14.15 -18.36 2.67
CA ASP A 188 -15.10 -19.18 1.94
C ASP A 188 -16.54 -18.88 2.43
N HIS A 189 -17.44 -18.56 1.49
CA HIS A 189 -18.90 -18.57 1.60
C HIS A 189 -19.67 -17.56 2.49
N LEU A 190 -19.04 -16.72 3.32
CA LEU A 190 -19.77 -15.64 4.00
C LEU A 190 -19.19 -14.26 3.65
N GLN A 191 -20.00 -13.49 2.92
CA GLN A 191 -19.99 -12.04 2.74
C GLN A 191 -19.57 -11.51 1.35
N SER A 192 -20.42 -11.76 0.37
CA SER A 192 -20.62 -10.84 -0.76
C SER A 192 -20.97 -9.40 -0.31
N GLN A 193 -21.45 -9.21 0.93
CA GLN A 193 -21.77 -7.90 1.51
C GLN A 193 -20.54 -7.06 1.91
N THR A 194 -19.37 -7.67 2.15
CA THR A 194 -18.18 -6.93 2.58
C THR A 194 -17.28 -6.51 1.45
N ARG A 195 -17.32 -7.16 0.26
CA ARG A 195 -16.62 -6.74 -0.98
C ARG A 195 -16.64 -5.22 -1.21
N CYS A 196 -17.75 -4.59 -0.82
CA CYS A 196 -18.03 -3.17 -0.93
C CYS A 196 -17.37 -2.25 0.12
N SER A 197 -16.84 -2.73 1.26
CA SER A 197 -16.67 -1.86 2.43
C SER A 197 -15.47 -0.92 2.41
N TRP A 198 -14.30 -1.32 1.89
CA TRP A 198 -13.18 -0.36 1.74
C TRP A 198 -13.46 0.65 0.64
N HIS A 199 -13.98 0.19 -0.49
CA HIS A 199 -14.28 1.03 -1.64
C HIS A 199 -15.37 2.04 -1.25
N HIS A 200 -16.46 1.59 -0.62
CA HIS A 200 -17.48 2.48 -0.07
C HIS A 200 -16.87 3.48 0.90
N ARG A 201 -16.13 3.05 1.93
CA ARG A 201 -15.53 3.98 2.90
C ARG A 201 -14.66 5.04 2.24
N ALA A 202 -13.70 4.65 1.39
CA ALA A 202 -12.84 5.60 0.71
C ALA A 202 -13.65 6.50 -0.24
N THR A 203 -14.60 5.95 -1.01
CA THR A 203 -15.44 6.76 -1.89
C THR A 203 -16.36 7.71 -1.13
N ASP A 204 -16.87 7.32 0.03
CA ASP A 204 -17.79 8.11 0.84
C ASP A 204 -17.04 9.29 1.44
N LEU A 205 -15.84 9.07 1.99
CA LEU A 205 -14.96 10.13 2.49
C LEU A 205 -14.55 11.11 1.38
N LEU A 206 -14.27 10.61 0.17
CA LEU A 206 -13.93 11.47 -0.99
C LEU A 206 -15.15 12.26 -1.50
N ARG A 207 -16.33 11.65 -1.53
CA ARG A 207 -17.58 12.32 -1.94
C ARG A 207 -18.06 13.33 -0.90
N GLU A 208 -17.89 13.05 0.39
CA GLU A 208 -18.22 13.95 1.50
C GLU A 208 -17.57 15.32 1.31
N VAL A 209 -16.32 15.34 0.82
CA VAL A 209 -15.56 16.57 0.58
C VAL A 209 -15.76 17.16 -0.83
N GLY A 210 -16.65 16.58 -1.64
CA GLY A 210 -17.03 17.09 -2.95
C GLY A 210 -16.04 16.80 -4.07
N LEU A 211 -15.22 15.74 -3.95
CA LEU A 211 -14.36 15.28 -5.05
C LEU A 211 -15.13 14.41 -6.03
N ALA A 212 -14.86 14.61 -7.32
CA ALA A 212 -15.44 13.81 -8.39
C ALA A 212 -14.59 12.56 -8.61
N LEU A 213 -15.18 11.38 -8.46
CA LEU A 213 -14.46 10.12 -8.69
C LEU A 213 -14.36 9.84 -10.20
N PRO A 214 -13.15 9.69 -10.76
CA PRO A 214 -12.97 9.27 -12.15
C PRO A 214 -13.57 7.88 -12.42
N SER A 215 -13.77 7.55 -13.70
CA SER A 215 -14.15 6.19 -14.08
C SER A 215 -12.96 5.23 -13.93
N LEU A 216 -13.25 3.97 -13.60
CA LEU A 216 -12.25 2.91 -13.58
C LEU A 216 -12.10 2.31 -14.99
N PRO A 217 -10.87 2.02 -15.46
CA PRO A 217 -10.63 1.50 -16.81
C PRO A 217 -11.04 0.04 -16.94
N ASP A 218 -11.67 -0.37 -18.05
CA ASP A 218 -12.17 -1.75 -18.26
C ASP A 218 -11.10 -2.83 -18.27
N ARG A 219 -9.96 -2.54 -18.90
CA ARG A 219 -8.79 -3.43 -18.94
C ARG A 219 -7.69 -2.85 -18.09
N TYR A 220 -7.16 -3.66 -17.20
CA TYR A 220 -6.14 -3.24 -16.26
C TYR A 220 -5.09 -4.33 -16.09
N ARG A 221 -3.83 -3.93 -15.95
CA ARG A 221 -2.73 -4.82 -15.56
C ARG A 221 -2.36 -4.51 -14.11
N CYS A 222 -2.30 -5.54 -13.30
CA CYS A 222 -2.08 -5.41 -11.87
C CYS A 222 -0.59 -5.42 -11.52
N GLY A 223 -0.20 -4.58 -10.57
CA GLY A 223 1.18 -4.59 -10.05
C GLY A 223 1.52 -5.91 -9.37
N TYR A 224 0.53 -6.54 -8.72
CA TYR A 224 0.70 -7.86 -8.12
C TYR A 224 0.95 -9.01 -9.10
N ASP A 225 0.81 -8.76 -10.41
CA ASP A 225 1.20 -9.69 -11.49
C ASP A 225 2.59 -9.35 -12.08
N GLY A 226 3.35 -8.45 -11.44
CA GLY A 226 4.65 -7.98 -11.92
C GLY A 226 4.55 -7.00 -13.09
N TYR A 227 3.40 -6.36 -13.29
CA TYR A 227 3.21 -5.30 -14.28
C TYR A 227 3.16 -3.93 -13.60
N HIS A 228 4.34 -3.33 -13.48
CA HIS A 228 4.52 -2.03 -12.84
C HIS A 228 4.62 -0.89 -13.85
N THR A 229 4.48 0.34 -13.36
CA THR A 229 4.89 1.56 -14.06
C THR A 229 6.41 1.65 -14.13
N GLU A 230 6.90 2.60 -14.91
CA GLU A 230 8.32 2.93 -15.00
C GLU A 230 8.92 3.41 -13.66
N HIS A 231 8.08 3.82 -12.70
CA HIS A 231 8.54 4.44 -11.46
C HIS A 231 9.10 3.44 -10.45
N LEU A 232 8.62 2.19 -10.45
CA LEU A 232 9.07 1.19 -9.48
C LEU A 232 10.55 0.88 -9.63
N GLY A 233 11.00 0.66 -10.88
CA GLY A 233 12.39 0.26 -11.16
C GLY A 233 13.40 1.27 -10.61
N ARG A 234 13.11 2.57 -10.77
CA ARG A 234 13.95 3.64 -10.20
C ARG A 234 13.95 3.61 -8.68
N LEU A 235 12.77 3.49 -8.07
CA LEU A 235 12.61 3.48 -6.61
C LEU A 235 13.38 2.32 -5.97
N ILE A 236 13.18 1.10 -6.45
CA ILE A 236 13.87 -0.07 -5.88
C ILE A 236 15.36 -0.07 -6.19
N SER A 237 15.81 0.49 -7.32
CA SER A 237 17.24 0.60 -7.61
C SER A 237 17.96 1.47 -6.58
N GLU A 238 17.33 2.56 -6.13
CA GLU A 238 17.87 3.40 -5.07
C GLU A 238 17.88 2.66 -3.73
N THR A 239 16.72 2.11 -3.33
CA THR A 239 16.55 1.38 -2.07
C THR A 239 17.50 0.18 -1.94
N GLN A 240 17.78 -0.53 -3.03
CA GLN A 240 18.58 -1.76 -3.03
C GLN A 240 20.07 -1.52 -3.29
N SER A 241 20.48 -0.28 -3.57
CA SER A 241 21.84 0.05 -4.03
C SER A 241 22.93 -0.48 -3.09
N VAL A 242 22.91 -0.09 -1.82
CA VAL A 242 23.92 -0.48 -0.82
C VAL A 242 23.95 -2.01 -0.63
N TYR A 243 22.79 -2.64 -0.54
CA TYR A 243 22.71 -4.10 -0.36
C TYR A 243 23.31 -4.85 -1.54
N ARG A 244 23.11 -4.35 -2.77
CA ARG A 244 23.63 -4.96 -3.99
C ARG A 244 25.12 -4.66 -4.21
N GLU A 245 25.59 -3.50 -3.76
CA GLU A 245 27.01 -3.13 -3.81
C GLU A 245 27.87 -3.96 -2.85
N PHE A 246 27.31 -4.34 -1.69
CA PHE A 246 28.01 -5.12 -0.66
C PHE A 246 27.33 -6.47 -0.36
N PRO A 247 27.40 -7.47 -1.28
CA PRO A 247 26.80 -8.78 -1.05
C PRO A 247 27.33 -9.48 0.21
N GLY A 248 26.44 -9.91 1.09
CA GLY A 248 26.78 -10.60 2.34
C GLY A 248 27.07 -9.68 3.53
N GLY A 249 26.88 -8.36 3.38
CA GLY A 249 26.92 -7.42 4.51
C GLY A 249 25.88 -7.73 5.58
N ILE A 250 26.19 -7.38 6.84
CA ILE A 250 25.34 -7.55 8.02
C ILE A 250 25.11 -6.17 8.63
N TRP A 251 23.85 -5.85 8.95
CA TRP A 251 23.39 -4.54 9.43
C TRP A 251 22.44 -4.69 10.62
#